data_AF-A0A0Q0BA35-F1
#
_entry.id   AF-A0A0Q0BA35-F1
#
_cell.length_a   1.000
_cell.length_b   1.000
_cell.length_c   1.000
_cell.angle_alpha   90.00
_cell.angle_beta   90.00
_cell.angle_gamma   90.00
#
_symmetry.space_group_name_H-M   'P 1'
#
loop_
_entity.id
_entity.type
_entity.pdbx_description
1 polymer ?
#
loop_
_entity_poly.entity_id
_entity_poly.type
_entity_poly.pdbx_seq_one_letter_code
_entity_poly.pdbx_strand_id
1 'polypeptide(L)'
;NGMTNFRLVFRRYISIPTADNKQITFDAADGLIAQVTSARTLLPNQAMPAVDTALAALQQYKSLMVSISQMMQQNEQIRDTLRQQSLDILKSADGLMAGQVVSANKEKDSAVTQLLTVALIALLLGVLAAILITRQITRPLNATVIAARRIADGDLTNDISTTRQDELGLLQNTMQHMTVSLRTLIGGISNGVTQIATAAEELSAVSEQTSAGVTQQKMEVDQVATAMNQMASTVQEVAQNTEDAAQAARQASDRAAHGSSVVQHATREISQLAGEVGQLGQAMQRLIQDSDKIGGVIDVIKAVAEQTNLLALNA
;
A
#
# COMPACT_ATOMS: atom_id res chain seq x y z
N ASN A 1 17.45 -136.67 25.25
CA ASN A 1 16.28 -135.83 25.62
C ASN A 1 16.65 -134.48 26.25
N GLY A 2 17.63 -134.38 27.16
CA GLY A 2 17.98 -133.11 27.83
C GLY A 2 18.37 -131.96 26.89
N MET A 3 19.20 -132.22 25.87
CA MET A 3 19.65 -131.18 24.91
C MET A 3 18.50 -130.56 24.10
N THR A 4 17.49 -131.36 23.73
CA THR A 4 16.32 -130.87 22.97
C THR A 4 15.48 -129.92 23.82
N ASN A 5 15.24 -130.29 25.09
CA ASN A 5 14.51 -129.44 26.03
C ASN A 5 15.25 -128.10 26.24
N PHE A 6 16.55 -128.15 26.51
CA PHE A 6 17.39 -126.96 26.67
C PHE A 6 17.32 -126.02 25.46
N ARG A 7 17.43 -126.55 24.23
CA ARG A 7 17.32 -125.74 23.00
C ARG A 7 15.96 -125.04 22.86
N LEU A 8 14.87 -125.71 23.24
CA LEU A 8 13.52 -125.13 23.15
C LEU A 8 13.33 -123.97 24.14
N VAL A 9 13.72 -124.17 25.40
CA VAL A 9 13.59 -123.12 26.42
C VAL A 9 14.52 -121.94 26.13
N PHE A 10 15.74 -122.20 25.65
CA PHE A 10 16.65 -121.13 25.23
C PHE A 10 16.11 -120.31 24.06
N ARG A 11 15.52 -120.96 23.06
CA ARG A 11 14.85 -120.25 21.94
C ARG A 11 13.69 -119.38 22.44
N ARG A 12 12.89 -119.89 23.38
CA ARG A 12 11.79 -119.14 23.99
C ARG A 12 12.30 -117.92 24.74
N TYR A 13 13.37 -118.07 25.53
CA TYR A 13 14.01 -116.96 26.24
C TYR A 13 14.55 -115.89 25.28
N ILE A 14 15.21 -116.28 24.18
CA ILE A 14 15.67 -115.30 23.19
C ILE A 14 14.50 -114.52 22.57
N SER A 15 13.37 -115.19 22.29
CA SER A 15 12.19 -114.52 21.70
C SER A 15 11.41 -113.66 22.69
N ILE A 16 11.37 -114.08 23.96
CA ILE A 16 10.58 -113.47 25.02
C ILE A 16 11.46 -113.50 26.29
N PRO A 17 12.33 -112.51 26.49
CA PRO A 17 13.35 -112.52 27.53
C PRO A 17 12.79 -112.14 28.92
N THR A 18 11.72 -112.80 29.36
CA THR A 18 11.15 -112.60 30.69
C THR A 18 12.00 -113.23 31.78
N ALA A 19 11.85 -112.76 33.02
CA ALA A 19 12.51 -113.35 34.19
C ALA A 19 12.19 -114.85 34.31
N ASP A 20 10.95 -115.26 34.05
CA ASP A 20 10.52 -116.66 34.07
C ASP A 20 11.23 -117.49 32.99
N ASN A 21 11.26 -117.01 31.74
CA ASN A 21 11.92 -117.73 30.66
C ASN A 21 13.44 -117.79 30.86
N LYS A 22 14.04 -116.76 31.47
CA LYS A 22 15.44 -116.78 31.90
C LYS A 22 15.64 -117.92 32.89
N GLN A 23 14.89 -117.93 33.99
CA GLN A 23 15.03 -118.93 35.05
C GLN A 23 14.89 -120.36 34.50
N ILE A 24 13.83 -120.63 33.75
CA ILE A 24 13.57 -121.95 33.12
C ILE A 24 14.74 -122.39 32.22
N THR A 25 15.33 -121.44 31.49
CA THR A 25 16.45 -121.72 30.57
C THR A 25 17.75 -122.00 31.31
N PHE A 26 18.04 -121.24 32.37
CA PHE A 26 19.20 -121.45 33.22
C PHE A 26 19.11 -122.77 33.99
N ASP A 27 17.93 -123.10 34.53
CA ASP A 27 17.68 -124.37 35.20
C ASP A 27 17.82 -125.57 34.26
N ALA A 28 17.37 -125.44 33.00
CA ALA A 28 17.56 -126.47 31.98
C ALA A 28 19.04 -126.64 31.58
N ALA A 29 19.82 -125.56 31.55
CA ALA A 29 21.27 -125.61 31.31
C ALA A 29 21.99 -126.33 32.46
N ASP A 30 21.64 -125.99 33.70
CA ASP A 30 22.21 -126.59 34.90
C ASP A 30 21.83 -128.07 35.04
N GLY A 31 20.57 -128.40 34.76
CA GLY A 31 20.11 -129.79 34.70
C GLY A 31 20.85 -130.60 33.63
N LEU A 32 21.13 -130.02 32.46
CA LEU A 32 21.89 -130.68 31.39
C LEU A 32 23.37 -130.90 31.79
N ILE A 33 24.01 -129.89 32.37
CA ILE A 33 25.40 -130.01 32.87
C ILE A 33 25.48 -131.08 33.97
N ALA A 34 24.52 -131.10 34.90
CA ALA A 34 24.45 -132.10 35.96
C ALA A 34 24.27 -133.52 35.39
N GLN A 35 23.39 -133.72 34.40
CA GLN A 35 23.21 -135.01 33.72
C GLN A 35 24.49 -135.50 33.04
N VAL A 36 25.21 -134.62 32.33
CA VAL A 36 26.49 -134.99 31.69
C VAL A 36 27.59 -135.24 32.72
N THR A 37 27.58 -134.51 33.85
CA THR A 37 28.51 -134.72 34.96
C THR A 37 28.28 -136.06 35.65
N SER A 38 27.02 -136.45 35.87
CA SER A 38 26.67 -137.77 36.40
C SER A 38 26.99 -138.90 35.41
N ALA A 39 26.91 -138.67 34.10
CA ALA A 39 27.33 -139.66 33.10
C ALA A 39 28.85 -139.93 33.16
N ARG A 40 29.66 -138.93 33.55
CA ARG A 40 31.12 -139.06 33.72
C ARG A 40 31.53 -140.16 34.71
N THR A 41 30.73 -140.41 35.75
CA THR A 41 31.04 -141.43 36.77
C THR A 41 30.60 -142.85 36.39
N LEU A 42 29.81 -143.00 35.32
CA LEU A 42 29.20 -144.26 34.89
C LEU A 42 29.82 -144.84 33.60
N LEU A 43 30.71 -144.09 32.93
CA LEU A 43 31.27 -144.45 31.63
C LEU A 43 32.70 -145.03 31.73
N PRO A 44 33.12 -145.94 30.83
CA PRO A 44 34.48 -146.50 30.79
C PRO A 44 35.56 -145.44 30.53
N ASN A 45 36.78 -145.63 31.05
CA ASN A 45 37.91 -144.68 30.96
C ASN A 45 38.21 -144.18 29.53
N GLN A 46 37.92 -144.96 28.48
CA GLN A 46 38.14 -144.57 27.09
C GLN A 46 37.21 -143.43 26.61
N ALA A 47 36.07 -143.20 27.26
CA ALA A 47 35.09 -142.17 26.90
C ALA A 47 35.27 -140.84 27.68
N MET A 48 36.14 -140.80 28.70
CA MET A 48 36.33 -139.61 29.56
C MET A 48 36.75 -138.34 28.80
N PRO A 49 37.67 -138.37 27.82
CA PRO A 49 38.07 -137.16 27.09
C PRO A 49 36.91 -136.51 26.31
N ALA A 50 36.01 -137.33 25.75
CA ALA A 50 34.84 -136.84 25.02
C ALA A 50 33.80 -136.22 25.96
N VAL A 51 33.60 -136.81 27.15
CA VAL A 51 32.70 -136.26 28.18
C VAL A 51 33.26 -134.95 28.77
N ASP A 52 34.57 -134.88 29.03
CA ASP A 52 35.23 -133.66 29.52
C ASP A 52 35.17 -132.53 28.48
N THR A 53 35.35 -132.85 27.19
CA THR A 53 35.15 -131.89 26.09
C THR A 53 33.70 -131.41 26.00
N ALA A 54 32.72 -132.31 26.16
CA ALA A 54 31.30 -131.96 26.16
C ALA A 54 30.90 -131.09 27.37
N LEU A 55 31.45 -131.38 28.56
CA LEU A 55 31.25 -130.57 29.76
C LEU A 55 31.85 -129.17 29.60
N ALA A 56 33.08 -129.06 29.09
CA ALA A 56 33.71 -127.78 28.80
C ALA A 56 32.89 -126.96 27.78
N ALA A 57 32.40 -127.60 26.72
CA ALA A 57 31.54 -126.97 25.73
C ALA A 57 30.20 -126.50 26.32
N LEU A 58 29.57 -127.29 27.20
CA LEU A 58 28.33 -126.91 27.88
C LEU A 58 28.54 -125.76 28.88
N GLN A 59 29.67 -125.76 29.61
CA GLN A 59 30.03 -124.65 30.50
C GLN A 59 30.30 -123.37 29.72
N GLN A 60 31.01 -123.45 28.58
CA GLN A 60 31.23 -122.33 27.68
C GLN A 60 29.92 -121.83 27.05
N TYR A 61 29.00 -122.73 26.72
CA TYR A 61 27.67 -122.34 26.23
C TYR A 61 26.86 -121.63 27.31
N LYS A 62 26.91 -122.10 28.57
CA LYS A 62 26.27 -121.43 29.71
C LYS A 62 26.85 -120.03 29.93
N SER A 63 28.17 -119.85 29.86
CA SER A 63 28.78 -118.52 30.00
C SER A 63 28.39 -117.58 28.86
N LEU A 64 28.30 -118.08 27.62
CA LEU A 64 27.79 -117.32 26.49
C LEU A 64 26.31 -116.91 26.70
N MET A 65 25.50 -117.81 27.25
CA MET A 65 24.10 -117.52 27.60
C MET A 65 23.97 -116.45 28.70
N VAL A 66 24.85 -116.45 29.71
CA VAL A 66 24.95 -115.36 30.69
C VAL A 66 25.25 -114.04 30.00
N SER A 67 26.22 -114.02 29.09
CA SER A 67 26.58 -112.83 28.32
C SER A 67 25.41 -112.32 27.45
N ILE A 68 24.70 -113.22 26.75
CA ILE A 68 23.50 -112.89 25.97
C ILE A 68 22.40 -112.32 26.87
N SER A 69 22.17 -112.93 28.04
CA SER A 69 21.18 -112.45 29.01
C SER A 69 21.50 -111.04 29.51
N GLN A 70 22.76 -110.77 29.84
CA GLN A 70 23.23 -109.43 30.22
C GLN A 70 23.05 -108.42 29.08
N MET A 71 23.41 -108.79 27.86
CA MET A 71 23.25 -107.93 26.68
C MET A 71 21.78 -107.63 26.35
N MET A 72 20.87 -108.59 26.59
CA MET A 72 19.42 -108.37 26.46
C MET A 72 18.90 -107.38 27.50
N GLN A 73 19.29 -107.53 28.77
CA GLN A 73 18.91 -106.59 29.83
C GLN A 73 19.47 -105.18 29.58
N GLN A 74 20.72 -105.08 29.13
CA GLN A 74 21.32 -103.79 28.78
C GLN A 74 20.60 -103.13 27.59
N ASN A 75 20.20 -103.90 26.57
CA ASN A 75 19.42 -103.37 25.45
C ASN A 75 18.05 -102.86 25.89
N GLU A 76 17.39 -103.53 26.83
CA GLU A 76 16.10 -103.09 27.38
C GLU A 76 16.26 -101.77 28.14
N GLN A 77 17.27 -101.66 29.00
CA GLN A 77 17.59 -100.41 29.71
C GLN A 77 17.92 -99.26 28.74
N ILE A 78 18.67 -99.53 27.67
CA ILE A 78 18.97 -98.55 26.63
C ILE A 78 17.68 -98.09 25.94
N ARG A 79 16.77 -99.01 25.58
CA ARG A 79 15.49 -98.65 24.96
C ARG A 79 14.62 -97.79 25.87
N ASP A 80 14.54 -98.12 27.16
CA ASP A 80 13.76 -97.35 28.13
C ASP A 80 14.35 -95.95 28.34
N THR A 81 15.68 -95.86 28.44
CA THR A 81 16.38 -94.57 28.53
C THR A 81 16.16 -93.73 27.28
N LEU A 82 16.26 -94.32 26.09
CA LEU A 82 15.98 -93.65 24.81
C LEU A 82 14.52 -93.17 24.72
N ARG A 83 13.56 -93.99 25.18
CA ARG A 83 12.15 -93.63 25.21
C ARG A 83 11.91 -92.45 26.14
N GLN A 84 12.52 -92.46 27.34
CA GLN A 84 12.42 -91.37 28.29
C GLN A 84 13.06 -90.08 27.76
N GLN A 85 14.27 -90.16 27.21
CA GLN A 85 14.92 -89.03 26.56
C GLN A 85 14.10 -88.47 25.39
N SER A 86 13.48 -89.33 24.58
CA SER A 86 12.59 -88.89 23.50
C SER A 86 11.38 -88.14 24.04
N LEU A 87 10.79 -88.58 25.15
CA LEU A 87 9.68 -87.87 25.79
C LEU A 87 10.12 -86.53 26.39
N ASP A 88 11.30 -86.47 27.01
CA ASP A 88 11.85 -85.24 27.58
C ASP A 88 12.22 -84.23 26.49
N ILE A 89 12.75 -84.69 25.34
CA ILE A 89 13.00 -83.86 24.16
C ILE A 89 11.70 -83.29 23.61
N LEU A 90 10.66 -84.11 23.44
CA LEU A 90 9.35 -83.64 22.97
C LEU A 90 8.75 -82.60 23.92
N LYS A 91 8.79 -82.86 25.23
CA LYS A 91 8.31 -81.92 26.26
C LYS A 91 9.09 -80.60 26.25
N SER A 92 10.41 -80.67 26.06
CA SER A 92 11.27 -79.48 25.98
C SER A 92 11.01 -78.70 24.69
N ALA A 93 10.81 -79.40 23.56
CA ALA A 93 10.46 -78.80 22.28
C ALA A 93 9.10 -78.06 22.35
N ASP A 94 8.08 -78.68 22.95
CA ASP A 94 6.78 -78.05 23.17
C ASP A 94 6.89 -76.81 24.07
N GLY A 95 7.69 -76.88 25.13
CA GLY A 95 7.95 -75.75 26.03
C GLY A 95 8.65 -74.57 25.32
N LEU A 96 9.65 -74.87 24.48
CA LEU A 96 10.33 -73.85 23.66
C LEU A 96 9.39 -73.23 22.64
N MET A 97 8.58 -74.04 21.92
CA MET A 97 7.60 -73.54 20.96
C MET A 97 6.55 -72.64 21.64
N ALA A 98 5.99 -73.06 22.76
CA ALA A 98 5.04 -72.26 23.52
C ALA A 98 5.67 -70.93 24.01
N GLY A 99 6.91 -70.99 24.53
CA GLY A 99 7.65 -69.80 24.94
C GLY A 99 7.95 -68.83 23.79
N GLN A 100 8.25 -69.35 22.60
CA GLN A 100 8.52 -68.56 21.41
C GLN A 100 7.25 -67.85 20.89
N VAL A 101 6.09 -68.53 20.92
CA VAL A 101 4.80 -67.93 20.56
C VAL A 101 4.43 -66.80 21.53
N VAL A 102 4.60 -67.01 22.85
CA VAL A 102 4.33 -65.97 23.86
C VAL A 102 5.27 -64.78 23.67
N SER A 103 6.56 -65.02 23.45
CA SER A 103 7.55 -63.96 23.24
C SER A 103 7.27 -63.15 21.97
N ALA A 104 6.93 -63.83 20.87
CA ALA A 104 6.56 -63.19 19.61
C ALA A 104 5.31 -62.31 19.74
N ASN A 105 4.28 -62.78 20.47
CA ASN A 105 3.08 -61.97 20.74
C ASN A 105 3.42 -60.75 21.62
N LYS A 106 4.25 -60.93 22.64
CA LYS A 106 4.69 -59.81 23.50
C LYS A 106 5.48 -58.76 22.73
N GLU A 107 6.36 -59.19 21.83
CA GLU A 107 7.13 -58.30 20.96
C GLU A 107 6.21 -57.53 20.00
N LYS A 108 5.25 -58.22 19.38
CA LYS A 108 4.21 -57.58 18.56
C LYS A 108 3.42 -56.53 19.34
N ASP A 109 2.90 -56.87 20.52
CA ASP A 109 2.08 -55.96 21.33
C ASP A 109 2.89 -54.73 21.79
N SER A 110 4.17 -54.95 22.15
CA SER A 110 5.09 -53.85 22.48
C SER A 110 5.33 -52.95 21.26
N ALA A 111 5.57 -53.52 20.09
CA ALA A 111 5.78 -52.76 18.85
C ALA A 111 4.53 -51.96 18.45
N VAL A 112 3.34 -52.57 18.53
CA VAL A 112 2.06 -51.88 18.28
C VAL A 112 1.86 -50.72 19.26
N THR A 113 2.13 -50.94 20.55
CA THR A 113 2.00 -49.89 21.57
C THR A 113 2.97 -48.73 21.31
N GLN A 114 4.22 -49.02 20.93
CA GLN A 114 5.21 -47.99 20.57
C GLN A 114 4.80 -47.20 19.31
N LEU A 115 4.27 -47.86 18.28
CA LEU A 115 3.78 -47.18 17.08
C LEU A 115 2.59 -46.28 17.40
N LEU A 116 1.64 -46.75 18.23
CA LEU A 116 0.48 -45.95 18.63
C LEU A 116 0.88 -44.74 19.48
N THR A 117 1.84 -44.88 20.40
CA THR A 117 2.31 -43.73 21.20
C THR A 117 3.02 -42.69 20.34
N VAL A 118 3.89 -43.11 19.40
CA VAL A 118 4.54 -42.19 18.46
C VAL A 118 3.50 -41.49 17.57
N ALA A 119 2.53 -42.24 17.03
CA ALA A 119 1.46 -41.67 16.23
C ALA A 119 0.62 -40.65 17.01
N LEU A 120 0.29 -40.95 18.27
CA LEU A 120 -0.46 -40.06 19.14
C LEU A 120 0.33 -38.77 19.44
N ILE A 121 1.62 -38.87 19.74
CA ILE A 121 2.48 -37.70 19.98
C ILE A 121 2.58 -36.85 18.72
N ALA A 122 2.79 -37.46 17.55
CA ALA A 122 2.86 -36.76 16.28
C ALA A 122 1.54 -36.02 15.98
N LEU A 123 0.39 -36.65 16.22
CA LEU A 123 -0.93 -36.04 16.09
C LEU A 123 -1.08 -34.82 17.02
N LEU A 124 -0.74 -34.98 18.31
CA LEU A 124 -0.84 -33.90 19.30
C LEU A 124 0.06 -32.71 18.95
N LEU A 125 1.30 -32.97 18.51
CA LEU A 125 2.21 -31.93 18.03
C LEU A 125 1.68 -31.23 16.78
N GLY A 126 1.08 -31.97 15.84
CA GLY A 126 0.46 -31.39 14.65
C GLY A 126 -0.72 -30.48 14.99
N VAL A 127 -1.59 -30.90 15.90
CA VAL A 127 -2.72 -30.08 16.38
C VAL A 127 -2.21 -28.84 17.11
N LEU A 128 -1.22 -28.98 17.99
CA LEU A 128 -0.61 -27.85 18.70
C LEU A 128 0.01 -26.84 17.73
N ALA A 129 0.78 -27.31 16.75
CA ALA A 129 1.38 -26.47 15.71
C ALA A 129 0.31 -25.74 14.89
N ALA A 130 -0.76 -26.43 14.48
CA ALA A 130 -1.87 -25.81 13.75
C ALA A 130 -2.56 -24.69 14.55
N ILE A 131 -2.79 -24.91 15.85
CA ILE A 131 -3.36 -23.90 16.76
C ILE A 131 -2.41 -22.70 16.89
N LEU A 132 -1.11 -22.96 17.09
CA LEU A 132 -0.10 -21.90 17.22
C LEU A 132 0.03 -21.07 15.95
N ILE A 133 0.14 -21.70 14.78
CA ILE A 133 0.21 -21.02 13.47
C ILE A 133 -1.05 -20.18 13.24
N THR A 134 -2.23 -20.77 13.45
CA THR A 134 -3.51 -20.06 13.24
C THR A 134 -3.61 -18.82 14.13
N ARG A 135 -3.23 -18.96 15.40
CA ARG A 135 -3.35 -17.89 16.40
C ARG A 135 -2.25 -16.84 16.26
N GLN A 136 -1.03 -17.24 15.93
CA GLN A 136 0.11 -16.32 15.85
C GLN A 136 0.28 -15.68 14.47
N ILE A 137 -0.08 -16.35 13.39
CA ILE A 137 0.16 -15.87 12.02
C ILE A 137 -1.16 -15.57 11.31
N THR A 138 -2.03 -16.57 11.16
CA THR A 138 -3.21 -16.45 10.29
C THR A 138 -4.21 -15.39 10.78
N ARG A 139 -4.50 -15.36 12.08
CA ARG A 139 -5.44 -14.38 12.66
C ARG A 139 -4.92 -12.92 12.55
N PRO A 140 -3.71 -12.58 13.00
CA PRO A 140 -3.17 -11.22 12.83
C PRO A 140 -3.06 -10.80 11.36
N LEU A 141 -2.63 -11.70 10.48
CA LEU A 141 -2.54 -11.42 9.05
C LEU A 141 -3.92 -11.08 8.44
N ASN A 142 -4.95 -11.85 8.80
CA ASN A 142 -6.31 -11.58 8.36
C ASN A 142 -6.82 -10.23 8.89
N ALA A 143 -6.55 -9.89 10.15
CA ALA A 143 -6.88 -8.57 10.70
C ALA A 143 -6.21 -7.43 9.91
N THR A 144 -4.95 -7.60 9.51
CA THR A 144 -4.25 -6.63 8.65
C THR A 144 -4.88 -6.52 7.26
N VAL A 145 -5.30 -7.65 6.65
CA VAL A 145 -6.00 -7.65 5.36
C VAL A 145 -7.34 -6.93 5.44
N ILE A 146 -8.10 -7.13 6.52
CA ILE A 146 -9.37 -6.43 6.76
C ILE A 146 -9.12 -4.92 6.90
N ALA A 147 -8.10 -4.51 7.66
CA ALA A 147 -7.74 -3.11 7.79
C ALA A 147 -7.32 -2.50 6.44
N ALA A 148 -6.51 -3.22 5.65
CA ALA A 148 -6.12 -2.78 4.31
C ALA A 148 -7.34 -2.58 3.38
N ARG A 149 -8.32 -3.49 3.42
CA ARG A 149 -9.58 -3.34 2.66
C ARG A 149 -10.35 -2.09 3.09
N ARG A 150 -10.50 -1.85 4.39
CA ARG A 150 -11.17 -0.63 4.89
C ARG A 150 -10.49 0.64 4.38
N ILE A 151 -9.15 0.70 4.44
CA ILE A 151 -8.37 1.82 3.91
C ILE A 151 -8.63 1.98 2.41
N ALA A 152 -8.64 0.88 1.65
CA ALA A 152 -8.92 0.91 0.21
C ALA A 152 -10.35 1.38 -0.11
N ASP A 153 -11.32 1.05 0.74
CA ASP A 153 -12.71 1.52 0.66
C ASP A 153 -12.87 2.98 1.16
N GLY A 154 -11.80 3.61 1.64
CA GLY A 154 -11.79 4.99 2.14
C GLY A 154 -12.19 5.14 3.61
N ASP A 155 -12.45 4.05 4.33
CA ASP A 155 -12.69 4.07 5.77
C ASP A 155 -11.37 4.16 6.54
N LEU A 156 -11.00 5.39 6.90
CA LEU A 156 -9.84 5.71 7.72
C LEU A 156 -10.20 5.98 9.19
N THR A 157 -11.39 5.58 9.65
CA THR A 157 -11.87 5.95 11.01
C THR A 157 -11.30 5.06 12.11
N ASN A 158 -10.89 3.84 11.77
CA ASN A 158 -10.41 2.86 12.73
C ASN A 158 -8.88 2.89 12.85
N ASP A 159 -8.37 2.88 14.08
CA ASP A 159 -6.95 2.74 14.34
C ASP A 159 -6.55 1.27 14.49
N ILE A 160 -5.40 0.92 13.92
CA ILE A 160 -4.75 -0.38 14.02
C ILE A 160 -3.79 -0.35 15.21
N SER A 161 -4.22 -0.89 16.35
CA SER A 161 -3.37 -1.02 17.54
C SER A 161 -2.79 -2.42 17.67
N THR A 162 -1.48 -2.54 17.87
CA THR A 162 -0.82 -3.82 18.15
C THR A 162 0.24 -3.66 19.24
N THR A 163 0.32 -4.63 20.15
CA THR A 163 1.39 -4.72 21.16
C THR A 163 2.49 -5.69 20.73
N ARG A 164 2.41 -6.20 19.50
CA ARG A 164 3.30 -7.23 18.96
C ARG A 164 4.60 -6.60 18.47
N GLN A 165 5.73 -7.26 18.72
CA GLN A 165 7.07 -6.73 18.43
C GLN A 165 7.80 -7.49 17.31
N ASP A 166 7.10 -8.35 16.57
CA ASP A 166 7.66 -9.08 15.42
C ASP A 166 7.26 -8.42 14.09
N GLU A 167 7.55 -9.09 12.97
CA GLU A 167 7.31 -8.57 11.62
C GLU A 167 5.83 -8.28 11.35
N LEU A 168 4.92 -9.07 11.94
CA LEU A 168 3.48 -8.82 11.83
C LEU A 168 3.07 -7.59 12.64
N GLY A 169 3.68 -7.39 13.82
CA GLY A 169 3.53 -6.17 14.60
C GLY A 169 4.06 -4.93 13.88
N LEU A 170 5.24 -5.03 13.25
CA LEU A 170 5.80 -3.98 12.42
C LEU A 170 4.88 -3.65 11.24
N LEU A 171 4.39 -4.66 10.52
CA LEU A 171 3.45 -4.49 9.42
C LEU A 171 2.18 -3.73 9.86
N GLN A 172 1.59 -4.13 10.99
CA GLN A 172 0.40 -3.46 11.55
C GLN A 172 0.67 -2.00 11.93
N ASN A 173 1.81 -1.71 12.56
CA ASN A 173 2.21 -0.33 12.86
C ASN A 173 2.44 0.51 11.60
N THR A 174 3.11 -0.04 10.58
CA THR A 174 3.30 0.65 9.30
C THR A 174 1.96 0.96 8.62
N MET A 175 1.02 0.02 8.65
CA MET A 175 -0.35 0.26 8.15
C MET A 175 -1.08 1.35 8.95
N GLN A 176 -0.86 1.44 10.26
CA GLN A 176 -1.40 2.53 11.09
C GLN A 176 -0.81 3.88 10.69
N HIS A 177 0.51 3.95 10.53
CA HIS A 177 1.18 5.17 10.07
C HIS A 177 0.62 5.62 8.71
N MET A 178 0.45 4.69 7.76
CA MET A 178 -0.17 4.99 6.47
C MET A 178 -1.60 5.53 6.63
N THR A 179 -2.42 4.94 7.51
CA THR A 179 -3.79 5.39 7.80
C THR A 179 -3.82 6.82 8.34
N VAL A 180 -2.94 7.14 9.29
CA VAL A 180 -2.82 8.49 9.87
C VAL A 180 -2.35 9.51 8.83
N SER A 181 -1.37 9.16 8.00
CA SER A 181 -0.90 10.02 6.91
C SER A 181 -2.01 10.30 5.89
N LEU A 182 -2.76 9.28 5.46
CA LEU A 182 -3.90 9.45 4.56
C LEU A 182 -4.98 10.34 5.20
N ARG A 183 -5.32 10.11 6.48
CA ARG A 183 -6.30 10.94 7.21
C ARG A 183 -5.89 12.40 7.27
N THR A 184 -4.59 12.65 7.49
CA THR A 184 -4.01 14.00 7.53
C THR A 184 -4.07 14.68 6.16
N LEU A 185 -3.72 13.95 5.09
CA LEU A 185 -3.80 14.44 3.71
C LEU A 185 -5.25 14.82 3.34
N ILE A 186 -6.22 13.95 3.65
CA ILE A 186 -7.63 14.22 3.38
C ILE A 186 -8.12 15.42 4.20
N GLY A 187 -7.73 15.54 5.47
CA GLY A 187 -8.03 16.71 6.30
C GLY A 187 -7.46 18.01 5.70
N GLY A 188 -6.23 17.97 5.20
CA GLY A 188 -5.61 19.09 4.49
C GLY A 188 -6.35 19.48 3.22
N ILE A 189 -6.79 18.49 2.43
CA ILE A 189 -7.61 18.71 1.23
C ILE A 189 -8.95 19.36 1.59
N SER A 190 -9.65 18.85 2.60
CA SER A 190 -10.93 19.41 3.06
C SER A 190 -10.80 20.88 3.50
N ASN A 191 -9.73 21.21 4.22
CA ASN A 191 -9.43 22.58 4.62
C ASN A 191 -9.14 23.48 3.41
N GLY A 192 -8.38 22.98 2.43
CA GLY A 192 -8.10 23.67 1.18
C GLY A 192 -9.37 23.94 0.35
N VAL A 193 -10.26 22.95 0.24
CA VAL A 193 -11.56 23.10 -0.43
C VAL A 193 -12.42 24.17 0.26
N THR A 194 -12.41 24.20 1.60
CA THR A 194 -13.14 25.21 2.37
C THR A 194 -12.59 26.62 2.10
N GLN A 195 -11.26 26.79 2.08
CA GLN A 195 -10.65 28.09 1.72
C GLN A 195 -11.00 28.52 0.29
N ILE A 196 -10.98 27.60 -0.67
CA ILE A 196 -11.35 27.90 -2.06
C ILE A 196 -12.82 28.33 -2.14
N ALA A 197 -13.72 27.66 -1.41
CA ALA A 197 -15.14 28.03 -1.36
C ALA A 197 -15.32 29.46 -0.81
N THR A 198 -14.66 29.79 0.30
CA THR A 198 -14.68 31.14 0.87
C THR A 198 -14.12 32.19 -0.10
N ALA A 199 -12.98 31.90 -0.73
CA ALA A 199 -12.39 32.81 -1.72
C ALA A 199 -13.29 33.02 -2.95
N ALA A 200 -14.04 32.00 -3.35
CA ALA A 200 -15.00 32.10 -4.44
C ALA A 200 -16.21 32.98 -4.07
N GLU A 201 -16.70 32.88 -2.83
CA GLU A 201 -17.75 33.77 -2.31
C GLU A 201 -17.28 35.23 -2.25
N GLU A 202 -16.08 35.47 -1.74
CA GLU A 202 -15.46 36.81 -1.72
C GLU A 202 -15.29 37.37 -3.14
N LEU A 203 -14.80 36.57 -4.09
CA LEU A 203 -14.65 36.98 -5.48
C LEU A 203 -16.00 37.31 -6.13
N SER A 204 -17.06 36.56 -5.82
CA SER A 204 -18.41 36.84 -6.30
C SER A 204 -18.89 38.20 -5.79
N ALA A 205 -18.71 38.48 -4.49
CA ALA A 205 -19.09 39.77 -3.90
C ALA A 205 -18.30 40.95 -4.51
N VAL A 206 -16.98 40.78 -4.70
CA VAL A 206 -16.15 41.80 -5.37
C VAL A 206 -16.61 42.02 -6.81
N SER A 207 -16.94 40.96 -7.54
CA SER A 207 -17.41 41.05 -8.92
C SER A 207 -18.74 41.80 -9.04
N GLU A 208 -19.69 41.57 -8.12
CA GLU A 208 -20.94 42.32 -8.06
C GLU A 208 -20.68 43.81 -7.77
N GLN A 209 -19.81 44.12 -6.81
CA GLN A 209 -19.43 45.50 -6.51
C GLN A 209 -18.75 46.18 -7.70
N THR A 210 -17.85 45.48 -8.41
CA THR A 210 -17.22 46.00 -9.63
C THR A 210 -18.25 46.25 -10.72
N SER A 211 -19.22 45.34 -10.92
CA SER A 211 -20.29 45.52 -11.90
C SER A 211 -21.15 46.76 -11.61
N ALA A 212 -21.50 46.98 -10.34
CA ALA A 212 -22.19 48.18 -9.89
C ALA A 212 -21.35 49.44 -10.14
N GLY A 213 -20.04 49.40 -9.80
CA GLY A 213 -19.10 50.51 -10.05
C GLY A 213 -18.96 50.85 -11.52
N VAL A 214 -18.87 49.86 -12.41
CA VAL A 214 -18.83 50.06 -13.87
C VAL A 214 -20.13 50.70 -14.37
N THR A 215 -21.28 50.31 -13.82
CA THR A 215 -22.57 50.93 -14.18
C THR A 215 -22.62 52.40 -13.75
N GLN A 216 -22.11 52.72 -12.56
CA GLN A 216 -21.99 54.10 -12.08
C GLN A 216 -21.03 54.93 -12.96
N GLN A 217 -19.86 54.39 -13.27
CA GLN A 217 -18.88 55.06 -14.12
C GLN A 217 -19.43 55.32 -15.52
N LYS A 218 -20.25 54.41 -16.06
CA LYS A 218 -20.95 54.63 -17.34
C LYS A 218 -21.86 55.86 -17.26
N MET A 219 -22.65 56.00 -16.20
CA MET A 219 -23.54 57.16 -16.03
C MET A 219 -22.75 58.48 -15.93
N GLU A 220 -21.61 58.47 -15.23
CA GLU A 220 -20.73 59.63 -15.15
C GLU A 220 -20.14 60.00 -16.52
N VAL A 221 -19.72 59.01 -17.31
CA VAL A 221 -19.22 59.22 -18.67
C VAL A 221 -20.30 59.81 -19.57
N ASP A 222 -21.54 59.31 -19.50
CA ASP A 222 -22.67 59.86 -20.26
C ASP A 222 -22.96 61.33 -19.88
N GLN A 223 -22.83 61.67 -18.59
CA GLN A 223 -22.97 63.04 -18.11
C GLN A 223 -21.84 63.95 -18.59
N VAL A 224 -20.59 63.47 -18.58
CA VAL A 224 -19.44 64.21 -19.14
C VAL A 224 -19.62 64.42 -20.64
N ALA A 225 -20.05 63.40 -21.39
CA ALA A 225 -20.33 63.53 -22.82
C ALA A 225 -21.41 64.60 -23.10
N THR A 226 -22.45 64.64 -22.26
CA THR A 226 -23.49 65.67 -22.32
C THR A 226 -22.92 67.06 -22.05
N ALA A 227 -22.08 67.21 -21.02
CA ALA A 227 -21.42 68.48 -20.71
C ALA A 227 -20.47 68.92 -21.83
N MET A 228 -19.74 67.98 -22.46
CA MET A 228 -18.88 68.27 -23.62
C MET A 228 -19.69 68.77 -24.81
N ASN A 229 -20.87 68.20 -25.09
CA ASN A 229 -21.77 68.69 -26.12
C ASN A 229 -22.27 70.12 -25.81
N GLN A 230 -22.63 70.40 -24.56
CA GLN A 230 -23.02 71.75 -24.15
C GLN A 230 -21.86 72.73 -24.30
N MET A 231 -20.65 72.38 -23.84
CA MET A 231 -19.46 73.21 -23.99
C MET A 231 -19.11 73.47 -25.47
N ALA A 232 -19.22 72.47 -26.34
CA ALA A 232 -19.01 72.66 -27.77
C ALA A 232 -20.00 73.69 -28.35
N SER A 233 -21.27 73.63 -27.94
CA SER A 233 -22.27 74.64 -28.31
C SER A 233 -21.92 76.02 -27.76
N THR A 234 -21.43 76.12 -26.53
CA THR A 234 -21.04 77.41 -25.93
C THR A 234 -19.83 78.01 -26.64
N VAL A 235 -18.84 77.19 -26.98
CA VAL A 235 -17.66 77.62 -27.75
C VAL A 235 -18.07 78.13 -29.13
N GLN A 236 -19.01 77.45 -29.80
CA GLN A 236 -19.57 77.90 -31.08
C GLN A 236 -20.28 79.25 -30.95
N GLU A 237 -21.07 79.44 -29.89
CA GLU A 237 -21.74 80.71 -29.59
C GLU A 237 -20.73 81.84 -29.28
N VAL A 238 -19.68 81.55 -28.50
CA VAL A 238 -18.60 82.52 -28.22
C VAL A 238 -17.86 82.89 -29.50
N ALA A 239 -17.56 81.94 -30.38
CA ALA A 239 -16.94 82.22 -31.67
C ALA A 239 -17.81 83.12 -32.55
N GLN A 240 -19.11 82.85 -32.63
CA GLN A 240 -20.09 83.67 -33.35
C GLN A 240 -20.13 85.10 -32.78
N ASN A 241 -20.28 85.24 -31.46
CA ASN A 241 -20.29 86.54 -30.78
C ASN A 241 -18.98 87.32 -30.99
N THR A 242 -17.85 86.62 -31.06
CA THR A 242 -16.55 87.24 -31.31
C THR A 242 -16.44 87.76 -32.74
N GLU A 243 -16.94 87.03 -33.73
CA GLU A 243 -17.00 87.50 -35.13
C GLU A 243 -17.92 88.72 -35.27
N ASP A 244 -19.10 88.67 -34.66
CA ASP A 244 -20.06 89.79 -34.65
C ASP A 244 -19.44 91.04 -33.99
N ALA A 245 -18.74 90.88 -32.86
CA ALA A 245 -18.02 91.96 -32.19
C ALA A 245 -16.89 92.53 -33.06
N ALA A 246 -16.12 91.67 -33.73
CA ALA A 246 -15.06 92.08 -34.66
C ALA A 246 -15.63 92.83 -35.87
N GLN A 247 -16.79 92.41 -36.39
CA GLN A 247 -17.50 93.12 -37.46
C GLN A 247 -18.00 94.49 -36.98
N ALA A 248 -18.61 94.57 -35.79
CA ALA A 248 -19.06 95.83 -35.21
C ALA A 248 -17.89 96.80 -34.96
N ALA A 249 -16.76 96.31 -34.47
CA ALA A 249 -15.54 97.10 -34.28
C ALA A 249 -14.99 97.64 -35.62
N ARG A 250 -14.97 96.82 -36.68
CA ARG A 250 -14.62 97.25 -38.03
C ARG A 250 -15.53 98.37 -38.53
N GLN A 251 -16.85 98.22 -38.39
CA GLN A 251 -17.82 99.26 -38.77
C GLN A 251 -17.63 100.56 -37.96
N ALA A 252 -17.35 100.47 -36.66
CA ALA A 252 -17.07 101.63 -35.82
C ALA A 252 -15.80 102.36 -36.26
N SER A 253 -14.74 101.61 -36.59
CA SER A 253 -13.49 102.15 -37.14
C SER A 253 -13.73 102.90 -38.45
N ASP A 254 -14.49 102.30 -39.38
CA ASP A 254 -14.83 102.93 -40.66
C ASP A 254 -15.62 104.23 -40.47
N ARG A 255 -16.61 104.23 -39.57
CA ARG A 255 -17.39 105.43 -39.23
C ARG A 255 -16.52 106.52 -38.58
N ALA A 256 -15.58 106.14 -37.70
CA ALA A 256 -14.65 107.08 -37.09
C ALA A 256 -13.69 107.68 -38.13
N ALA A 257 -13.18 106.88 -39.07
CA ALA A 257 -12.34 107.35 -40.17
C ALA A 257 -13.10 108.33 -41.09
N HIS A 258 -14.35 108.00 -41.43
CA HIS A 258 -15.22 108.89 -42.18
C HIS A 258 -15.48 110.21 -41.41
N GLY A 259 -15.82 110.13 -40.12
CA GLY A 259 -16.00 111.30 -39.26
C GLY A 259 -14.75 112.18 -39.20
N SER A 260 -13.56 111.58 -39.08
CA SER A 260 -12.28 112.31 -39.13
C SER A 260 -12.10 113.05 -40.47
N SER A 261 -12.46 112.42 -41.60
CA SER A 261 -12.42 113.09 -42.91
C SER A 261 -13.34 114.31 -42.95
N VAL A 262 -14.57 114.19 -42.45
CA VAL A 262 -15.54 115.30 -42.36
C VAL A 262 -14.98 116.45 -41.50
N VAL A 263 -14.40 116.16 -40.33
CA VAL A 263 -13.78 117.18 -39.46
C VAL A 263 -12.59 117.86 -40.14
N GLN A 264 -11.76 117.12 -40.88
CA GLN A 264 -10.66 117.70 -41.66
C GLN A 264 -11.16 118.59 -42.80
N HIS A 265 -12.28 118.23 -43.44
CA HIS A 265 -12.95 119.08 -44.44
C HIS A 265 -13.45 120.37 -43.79
N ALA A 266 -14.20 120.27 -42.68
CA ALA A 266 -14.71 121.44 -41.97
C ALA A 266 -13.59 122.38 -41.48
N THR A 267 -12.49 121.83 -40.94
CA THR A 267 -11.33 122.63 -40.52
C THR A 267 -10.68 123.39 -41.68
N ARG A 268 -10.62 122.79 -42.88
CA ARG A 268 -10.12 123.46 -44.08
C ARG A 268 -11.04 124.60 -44.52
N GLU A 269 -12.35 124.38 -44.54
CA GLU A 269 -13.32 125.43 -44.85
C GLU A 269 -13.27 126.58 -43.84
N ILE A 270 -13.15 126.28 -42.54
CA ILE A 270 -12.99 127.31 -41.50
C ILE A 270 -11.69 128.10 -41.71
N SER A 271 -10.59 127.43 -42.07
CA SER A 271 -9.31 128.10 -42.33
C SER A 271 -9.38 129.00 -43.57
N GLN A 272 -10.07 128.55 -44.62
CA GLN A 272 -10.32 129.36 -45.81
C GLN A 272 -11.17 130.59 -45.45
N LEU A 273 -12.27 130.39 -44.73
CA LEU A 273 -13.14 131.47 -44.27
C LEU A 273 -12.38 132.49 -43.42
N ALA A 274 -11.52 132.04 -42.51
CA ALA A 274 -10.66 132.92 -41.71
C ALA A 274 -9.71 133.75 -42.60
N GLY A 275 -9.18 133.16 -43.67
CA GLY A 275 -8.39 133.86 -44.67
C GLY A 275 -9.19 134.94 -45.43
N GLU A 276 -10.40 134.61 -45.87
CA GLU A 276 -11.32 135.55 -46.54
C GLU A 276 -11.72 136.71 -45.63
N VAL A 277 -12.03 136.43 -44.36
CA VAL A 277 -12.30 137.46 -43.33
C VAL A 277 -11.07 138.36 -43.12
N GLY A 278 -9.86 137.79 -43.12
CA GLY A 278 -8.61 138.57 -43.06
C GLY A 278 -8.44 139.51 -44.26
N GLN A 279 -8.72 139.04 -45.47
CA GLN A 279 -8.70 139.87 -46.68
C GLN A 279 -9.76 140.98 -46.64
N LEU A 280 -10.97 140.67 -46.15
CA LEU A 280 -12.03 141.66 -45.95
C LEU A 280 -11.58 142.74 -44.96
N GLY A 281 -10.92 142.36 -43.87
CA GLY A 281 -10.31 143.30 -42.91
C GLY A 281 -9.30 144.24 -43.58
N GLN A 282 -8.42 143.73 -44.45
CA GLN A 282 -7.49 144.57 -45.21
C GLN A 282 -8.19 145.49 -46.22
N ALA A 283 -9.27 145.04 -46.86
CA ALA A 283 -10.07 145.85 -47.76
C ALA A 283 -10.78 146.99 -47.01
N MET A 284 -11.34 146.71 -45.83
CA MET A 284 -11.93 147.72 -44.95
C MET A 284 -10.89 148.73 -44.47
N GLN A 285 -9.68 148.30 -44.12
CA GLN A 285 -8.60 149.22 -43.73
C GLN A 285 -8.18 150.15 -44.87
N ARG A 286 -8.11 149.62 -46.11
CA ARG A 286 -7.87 150.44 -47.31
C ARG A 286 -9.01 151.43 -47.54
N LEU A 287 -10.26 151.01 -47.39
CA LEU A 287 -11.42 151.89 -47.51
C LEU A 287 -11.41 153.01 -46.47
N ILE A 288 -10.98 152.73 -45.23
CA ILE A 288 -10.81 153.75 -44.19
C ILE A 288 -9.75 154.77 -44.61
N GLN A 289 -8.59 154.31 -45.09
CA GLN A 289 -7.53 155.21 -45.58
C GLN A 289 -8.00 156.08 -46.76
N ASP A 290 -8.73 155.50 -47.71
CA ASP A 290 -9.25 156.26 -48.85
C ASP A 290 -10.37 157.22 -48.43
N SER A 291 -11.19 156.85 -47.44
CA SER A 291 -12.20 157.75 -46.84
C SER A 291 -11.55 158.91 -46.09
N ASP A 292 -10.44 158.67 -45.39
CA ASP A 292 -9.66 159.70 -44.69
C ASP A 292 -9.00 160.68 -45.68
N LYS A 293 -8.47 160.17 -46.81
CA LYS A 293 -8.02 161.01 -47.93
C LYS A 293 -9.16 161.86 -48.49
N ILE A 294 -10.36 161.29 -48.65
CA ILE A 294 -11.55 162.06 -49.08
C ILE A 294 -11.91 163.11 -48.04
N GLY A 295 -11.85 162.80 -46.75
CA GLY A 295 -12.00 163.78 -45.66
C GLY A 295 -11.02 164.94 -45.82
N GLY A 296 -9.75 164.65 -46.08
CA GLY A 296 -8.74 165.67 -46.40
C GLY A 296 -9.09 166.50 -47.64
N VAL A 297 -9.62 165.89 -48.70
CA VAL A 297 -10.11 166.63 -49.88
C VAL A 297 -11.32 167.51 -49.55
N ILE A 298 -12.26 167.03 -48.72
CA ILE A 298 -13.42 167.81 -48.25
C ILE A 298 -12.96 169.00 -47.41
N ASP A 299 -11.96 168.85 -46.55
CA ASP A 299 -11.38 169.96 -45.79
C ASP A 299 -10.75 171.01 -46.72
N VAL A 300 -10.07 170.59 -47.80
CA VAL A 300 -9.60 171.50 -48.85
C VAL A 300 -10.77 172.18 -49.56
N ILE A 301 -11.84 171.46 -49.92
CA ILE A 301 -13.03 172.05 -50.55
C ILE A 301 -13.68 173.06 -49.61
N LYS A 302 -13.75 172.77 -48.30
CA LYS A 302 -14.31 173.67 -47.28
C LYS A 302 -13.46 174.93 -47.14
N ALA A 303 -12.13 174.79 -47.15
CA ALA A 303 -11.21 175.92 -47.19
C ALA A 303 -11.38 176.76 -48.47
N VAL A 304 -11.56 176.14 -49.64
CA VAL A 304 -11.85 176.83 -50.91
C VAL A 304 -13.22 177.50 -50.88
N ALA A 305 -14.24 176.87 -50.30
CA ALA A 305 -15.57 177.45 -50.17
C ALA A 305 -15.59 178.65 -49.22
N GLU A 306 -14.85 178.60 -48.10
CA GLU A 306 -14.62 179.77 -47.22
C GLU A 306 -13.87 180.88 -47.96
N GLN A 307 -12.85 180.53 -48.75
CA GLN A 307 -12.12 181.49 -49.58
C GLN A 307 -13.04 182.12 -50.66
N THR A 308 -13.95 181.34 -51.23
CA THR A 308 -14.92 181.80 -52.24
C THR A 308 -16.01 182.68 -51.61
N ASN A 309 -16.48 182.33 -50.40
CA ASN A 309 -17.41 183.14 -49.61
C ASN A 309 -16.80 184.50 -49.20
N LEU A 310 -15.51 184.52 -48.88
CA LEU A 310 -14.74 185.75 -48.60
C LEU A 310 -14.55 186.63 -49.85
N LEU A 311 -14.44 186.03 -51.03
CA LEU A 311 -14.36 186.76 -52.30
C LEU A 311 -15.70 187.37 -52.69
N ALA A 312 -16.81 186.66 -52.48
CA ALA A 312 -18.15 187.12 -52.83
C ALA A 312 -18.66 188.26 -51.92
N LEU A 313 -18.20 188.36 -50.67
CA LEU A 313 -18.58 189.44 -49.75
C LEU A 313 -17.84 190.76 -50.03
N ASN A 314 -16.73 190.70 -50.77
CA ASN A 314 -15.92 191.85 -51.18
C ASN A 314 -16.24 192.37 -52.60
N ALA A 315 -17.24 191.78 -53.26
CA ALA A 315 -17.77 192.17 -54.57
C ALA A 315 -19.17 192.76 -54.42
#